data_AF-A0A9E6VSU4-F1
#
_entry.id   AF-A0A9E6VSU4-F1
#
_cell.length_a   1.000
_cell.length_b   1.000
_cell.length_c   1.000
_cell.angle_alpha   90.00
_cell.angle_beta   90.00
_cell.angle_gamma   90.00
#
_symmetry.space_group_name_H-M   'P 1'
#
loop_
_entity.id
_entity.type
_entity.pdbx_description
1 polymer ?
#
loop_
_entity_poly.entity_id
_entity_poly.type
_entity_poly.pdbx_seq_one_letter_code
_entity_poly.pdbx_strand_id
1 'polypeptide(L)'
;MKYGFSSLLYLLFSAGAYAQHETDNWYFGYSASVSFANTNPAVLTGSGMTALSGCSSVSDPSSGQLIAYTNGVSVWDRNHQVMNNGTGLHGNPWAIQNALIAHKPGSANTYYVFTTDGPGYGLEYSELDMTLNNGAGDITSVKNIPVYTPAMKMLTAVSHATAGEYWLITHGYGNNTFAVFHISASGVSNTPVISTLGPVTGNPNDNAGGYLKASPDCRRLAMITANPTCDIFRFDPATGVVFDPISVPIGSNPFSLGFAPDSKLLYVYLEDQNDPAFTCFVYQYNLVAGTGQGIANSRVEIASTIKSIGDFKTGRDGKVYVSHASSKYLSAIGSPDSPGIACNYDAQAVFLGAGTSAYGLPNNLVSCYSESGPLFPPPDDCFEQVPNDSIFPNIFTPNGDGINDYLTPRINIGLNDIEVLIYDRWGRKVHTGNNVSIYWEAFDMEGDAVTDGVYYWIVRGTSQCSPGSRVERHGFVHVIR
;
A
#
# COMPACT_ATOMS: atom_id res chain seq x y z
N MET A 1 46.50 -22.12 -40.98
CA MET A 1 45.58 -23.05 -40.27
C MET A 1 45.12 -22.36 -39.00
N LYS A 2 43.81 -22.11 -38.89
CA LYS A 2 43.19 -21.35 -37.79
C LYS A 2 43.09 -22.23 -36.53
N TYR A 3 43.59 -21.75 -35.41
CA TYR A 3 43.35 -22.35 -34.09
C TYR A 3 41.97 -21.89 -33.58
N GLY A 4 41.06 -22.83 -33.33
CA GLY A 4 39.77 -22.56 -32.70
C GLY A 4 39.85 -22.74 -31.19
N PHE A 5 39.63 -21.68 -30.43
CA PHE A 5 39.37 -21.73 -28.99
C PHE A 5 37.86 -21.93 -28.78
N SER A 6 37.46 -23.08 -28.24
CA SER A 6 36.08 -23.32 -27.79
C SER A 6 35.98 -22.98 -26.31
N SER A 7 35.41 -21.82 -25.99
CA SER A 7 35.12 -21.43 -24.61
C SER A 7 33.73 -21.96 -24.22
N LEU A 8 33.69 -22.87 -23.25
CA LEU A 8 32.47 -23.44 -22.70
C LEU A 8 31.85 -22.43 -21.71
N LEU A 9 30.74 -21.81 -22.09
CA LEU A 9 30.01 -20.86 -21.24
C LEU A 9 29.09 -21.65 -20.28
N TYR A 10 29.47 -21.73 -19.00
CA TYR A 10 28.61 -22.25 -17.95
C TYR A 10 27.54 -21.19 -17.61
N LEU A 11 26.32 -21.37 -18.13
CA LEU A 11 25.13 -20.65 -17.68
C LEU A 11 24.72 -21.21 -16.31
N LEU A 12 25.13 -20.52 -15.24
CA LEU A 12 24.55 -20.67 -13.92
C LEU A 12 23.14 -20.07 -13.96
N PHE A 13 22.12 -20.91 -14.15
CA PHE A 13 20.75 -20.55 -13.80
C PHE A 13 20.68 -20.45 -12.27
N SER A 14 20.75 -19.24 -11.73
CA SER A 14 20.29 -18.98 -10.38
C SER A 14 18.77 -19.12 -10.39
N ALA A 15 18.26 -20.29 -10.01
CA ALA A 15 16.86 -20.42 -9.62
C ALA A 15 16.67 -19.53 -8.39
N GLY A 16 15.98 -18.40 -8.56
CA GLY A 16 15.52 -17.60 -7.42
C GLY A 16 14.63 -18.48 -6.55
N ALA A 17 15.01 -18.64 -5.28
CA ALA A 17 14.19 -19.34 -4.31
C ALA A 17 12.93 -18.52 -4.05
N TYR A 18 11.77 -19.05 -4.45
CA TYR A 18 10.47 -18.48 -4.12
C TYR A 18 10.07 -18.90 -2.71
N ALA A 19 10.37 -18.08 -1.71
CA ALA A 19 9.60 -18.08 -0.46
C ALA A 19 8.38 -17.16 -0.71
N GLN A 20 7.24 -17.77 -1.04
CA GLN A 20 5.96 -17.07 -1.30
C GLN A 20 4.78 -17.91 -0.79
N HIS A 21 5.02 -18.76 0.20
CA HIS A 21 4.04 -19.74 0.69
C HIS A 21 3.45 -19.35 2.05
N GLU A 22 3.95 -18.28 2.66
CA GLU A 22 3.57 -17.78 3.98
C GLU A 22 2.09 -17.41 4.08
N THR A 23 1.49 -17.06 2.94
CA THR A 23 0.08 -16.67 2.82
C THR A 23 -0.77 -17.72 2.12
N ASP A 24 -0.31 -18.97 2.00
CA ASP A 24 -1.04 -20.02 1.30
C ASP A 24 -2.37 -20.35 1.97
N ASN A 25 -2.43 -20.43 3.29
CA ASN A 25 -3.66 -20.80 3.99
C ASN A 25 -4.26 -19.62 4.74
N TRP A 26 -5.50 -19.29 4.37
CA TRP A 26 -6.27 -18.21 4.97
C TRP A 26 -7.30 -18.82 5.90
N TYR A 27 -7.28 -18.37 7.16
CA TYR A 27 -8.30 -18.69 8.16
C TYR A 27 -8.91 -17.37 8.59
N PHE A 28 -10.23 -17.21 8.45
CA PHE A 28 -10.93 -15.94 8.67
C PHE A 28 -12.42 -16.14 8.98
N GLY A 29 -13.10 -15.07 9.37
CA GLY A 29 -14.55 -15.05 9.57
C GLY A 29 -15.05 -16.05 10.61
N TYR A 30 -16.16 -16.71 10.28
CA TYR A 30 -16.81 -17.72 11.10
C TYR A 30 -16.52 -19.11 10.53
N SER A 31 -15.47 -19.75 11.06
CA SER A 31 -14.98 -21.07 10.62
C SER A 31 -14.68 -21.17 9.12
N ALA A 32 -14.40 -20.05 8.44
CA ALA A 32 -14.01 -20.08 7.03
C ALA A 32 -12.49 -20.30 6.89
N SER A 33 -12.13 -21.08 5.87
CA SER A 33 -10.73 -21.30 5.53
C SER A 33 -10.56 -21.69 4.06
N VAL A 34 -9.54 -21.12 3.42
CA VAL A 34 -9.23 -21.32 1.99
C VAL A 34 -7.72 -21.45 1.83
N SER A 35 -7.29 -22.42 1.04
CA SER A 35 -5.90 -22.61 0.63
C SER A 35 -5.69 -22.08 -0.79
N PHE A 36 -4.61 -21.34 -0.98
CA PHE A 36 -4.10 -20.78 -2.24
C PHE A 36 -2.79 -21.44 -2.67
N ALA A 37 -2.43 -22.57 -2.04
CA ALA A 37 -1.20 -23.31 -2.35
C ALA A 37 -1.17 -23.86 -3.79
N ASN A 38 -2.34 -24.04 -4.40
CA ASN A 38 -2.49 -24.52 -5.77
C ASN A 38 -3.04 -23.42 -6.68
N THR A 39 -3.04 -23.66 -7.99
CA THR A 39 -3.50 -22.71 -9.01
C THR A 39 -4.93 -22.22 -8.80
N ASN A 40 -5.78 -23.02 -8.16
CA ASN A 40 -7.15 -22.65 -7.80
C ASN A 40 -7.31 -22.69 -6.28
N PRO A 41 -8.01 -21.70 -5.69
CA PRO A 41 -8.32 -21.72 -4.27
C PRO A 41 -9.13 -22.96 -3.90
N ALA A 42 -8.74 -23.63 -2.81
CA ALA A 42 -9.40 -24.82 -2.30
C ALA A 42 -9.94 -24.55 -0.89
N VAL A 43 -11.21 -24.84 -0.65
CA VAL A 43 -11.77 -24.70 0.70
C VAL A 43 -11.21 -25.74 1.64
N LEU A 44 -10.81 -25.27 2.83
CA LEU A 44 -10.37 -26.08 3.95
C LEU A 44 -11.49 -26.19 4.99
N THR A 45 -11.38 -27.16 5.88
CA THR A 45 -12.30 -27.37 7.00
C THR A 45 -11.54 -27.35 8.32
N GLY A 46 -12.28 -27.33 9.44
CA GLY A 46 -11.70 -27.47 10.78
C GLY A 46 -11.35 -26.16 11.48
N SER A 47 -11.44 -25.00 10.81
CA SER A 47 -11.21 -23.68 11.43
C SER A 47 -12.05 -23.50 12.70
N GLY A 48 -11.36 -23.46 13.84
CA GLY A 48 -11.97 -23.16 15.16
C GLY A 48 -12.20 -21.67 15.41
N MET A 49 -11.96 -20.81 14.42
CA MET A 49 -11.97 -19.37 14.61
C MET A 49 -13.35 -18.74 14.46
N THR A 50 -13.61 -17.78 15.34
CA THR A 50 -14.62 -16.74 15.17
C THR A 50 -13.91 -15.39 15.21
N ALA A 51 -13.95 -14.67 14.10
CA ALA A 51 -13.41 -13.32 13.95
C ALA A 51 -14.38 -12.46 13.13
N LEU A 52 -14.77 -11.30 13.66
CA LEU A 52 -15.61 -10.37 12.90
C LEU A 52 -14.82 -9.74 11.75
N SER A 53 -13.56 -9.40 12.00
CA SER A 53 -12.72 -8.71 11.03
C SER A 53 -11.24 -9.05 11.24
N GLY A 54 -10.63 -8.55 12.32
CA GLY A 54 -9.21 -8.72 12.60
C GLY A 54 -8.83 -10.17 12.87
N CYS A 55 -8.00 -10.71 12.00
CA CYS A 55 -7.42 -12.05 12.12
C CYS A 55 -6.10 -12.12 11.36
N SER A 56 -5.34 -13.19 11.60
CA SER A 56 -4.10 -13.49 10.89
C SER A 56 -3.91 -14.99 10.79
N SER A 57 -3.30 -15.45 9.70
CA SER A 57 -2.87 -16.83 9.51
C SER A 57 -1.53 -16.83 8.80
N VAL A 58 -0.63 -17.74 9.19
CA VAL A 58 0.69 -17.87 8.59
C VAL A 58 0.97 -19.32 8.27
N SER A 59 1.61 -19.55 7.12
CA SER A 59 2.04 -20.85 6.64
C SER A 59 3.56 -20.89 6.56
N ASP A 60 4.10 -22.09 6.47
CA ASP A 60 5.53 -22.32 6.34
C ASP A 60 6.01 -21.82 4.97
N PRO A 61 7.06 -20.98 4.92
CA PRO A 61 7.54 -20.35 3.68
C PRO A 61 8.05 -21.34 2.64
N SER A 62 8.43 -22.56 3.06
CA SER A 62 9.03 -23.57 2.18
C SER A 62 8.03 -24.59 1.66
N SER A 63 7.04 -24.94 2.48
CA SER A 63 6.09 -26.03 2.22
C SER A 63 4.65 -25.57 2.02
N GLY A 64 4.31 -24.35 2.41
CA GLY A 64 2.93 -23.85 2.41
C GLY A 64 2.02 -24.53 3.43
N GLN A 65 2.58 -25.32 4.37
CA GLN A 65 1.80 -25.92 5.45
C GLN A 65 1.40 -24.86 6.47
N LEU A 66 0.16 -24.92 6.98
CA LEU A 66 -0.28 -24.04 8.06
C LEU A 66 0.65 -24.15 9.27
N ILE A 67 1.06 -23.00 9.81
CA ILE A 67 1.79 -22.90 11.08
C ILE A 67 0.79 -22.60 12.20
N ALA A 68 0.10 -21.47 12.08
CA ALA A 68 -0.87 -21.01 13.07
C ALA A 68 -1.86 -20.01 12.48
N TYR A 69 -2.99 -19.81 13.17
CA TYR A 69 -3.92 -18.71 12.92
C TYR A 69 -4.49 -18.15 14.22
N THR A 70 -4.96 -16.91 14.18
CA THR A 70 -5.45 -16.19 15.36
C THR A 70 -6.52 -15.16 15.00
N ASN A 71 -7.43 -14.92 15.96
CA ASN A 71 -8.38 -13.80 15.95
C ASN A 71 -7.95 -12.65 16.88
N GLY A 72 -6.70 -12.68 17.36
CA GLY A 72 -6.13 -11.70 18.28
C GLY A 72 -6.32 -12.03 19.76
N VAL A 73 -7.13 -13.03 20.14
CA VAL A 73 -7.33 -13.45 21.54
C VAL A 73 -6.97 -14.91 21.79
N SER A 74 -7.17 -15.75 20.77
CA SER A 74 -6.78 -17.15 20.77
C SER A 74 -5.88 -17.47 19.57
N VAL A 75 -4.94 -18.40 19.74
CA VAL A 75 -4.05 -18.92 18.70
C VAL A 75 -4.29 -20.42 18.54
N TRP A 76 -4.51 -20.84 17.30
CA TRP A 76 -4.73 -22.24 16.94
C TRP A 76 -3.57 -22.77 16.10
N ASP A 77 -3.25 -24.04 16.29
CA ASP A 77 -2.23 -24.77 15.55
C ASP A 77 -2.74 -25.31 14.19
N ARG A 78 -1.84 -25.99 13.50
CA ARG A 78 -2.13 -26.68 12.23
C ARG A 78 -3.17 -27.80 12.31
N ASN A 79 -3.41 -28.33 13.51
CA ASN A 79 -4.41 -29.36 13.80
C ASN A 79 -5.73 -28.76 14.31
N HIS A 80 -5.87 -27.44 14.21
CA HIS A 80 -7.03 -26.66 14.65
C HIS A 80 -7.31 -26.75 16.16
N GLN A 81 -6.30 -27.11 16.95
CA GLN A 81 -6.36 -27.09 18.40
C GLN A 81 -5.85 -25.75 18.91
N VAL A 82 -6.46 -25.25 19.98
CA VAL A 82 -5.94 -24.07 20.67
C VAL A 82 -4.59 -24.43 21.28
N MET A 83 -3.55 -23.65 20.96
CA MET A 83 -2.20 -23.86 21.48
C MET A 83 -2.15 -23.67 23.00
N ASN A 84 -1.24 -24.35 23.70
CA ASN A 84 -1.05 -24.09 25.13
C ASN A 84 -0.60 -22.64 25.33
N ASN A 85 -1.14 -22.03 26.39
CA ASN A 85 -1.00 -20.59 26.66
C ASN A 85 -1.45 -19.68 25.48
N GLY A 86 -2.13 -20.25 24.48
CA GLY A 86 -2.60 -19.56 23.28
C GLY A 86 -3.88 -18.77 23.45
N THR A 87 -4.47 -18.72 24.65
CA THR A 87 -5.67 -17.91 24.97
C THR A 87 -5.33 -16.71 25.83
N GLY A 88 -6.18 -15.67 25.84
CA GLY A 88 -5.95 -14.49 26.68
C GLY A 88 -4.85 -13.57 26.14
N LEU A 89 -4.65 -13.56 24.81
CA LEU A 89 -3.95 -12.47 24.15
C LEU A 89 -4.82 -11.21 24.23
N HIS A 90 -4.20 -10.04 24.35
CA HIS A 90 -4.91 -8.77 24.53
C HIS A 90 -5.34 -8.09 23.20
N GLY A 91 -5.72 -8.87 22.19
CA GLY A 91 -6.44 -8.33 21.03
C GLY A 91 -7.94 -8.17 21.31
N ASN A 92 -8.72 -7.98 20.25
CA ASN A 92 -10.18 -7.92 20.33
C ASN A 92 -10.80 -8.57 19.08
N PRO A 93 -11.50 -9.72 19.18
CA PRO A 93 -12.00 -10.44 18.01
C PRO A 93 -13.10 -9.68 17.22
N TRP A 94 -13.57 -8.56 17.76
CA TRP A 94 -14.52 -7.63 17.15
C TRP A 94 -13.87 -6.38 16.58
N ALA A 95 -12.54 -6.23 16.72
CA ALA A 95 -11.77 -5.14 16.13
C ALA A 95 -11.41 -5.43 14.66
N ILE A 96 -11.14 -4.35 13.91
CA ILE A 96 -11.02 -4.37 12.45
C ILE A 96 -9.69 -4.97 11.97
N GLN A 97 -8.55 -4.48 12.46
CA GLN A 97 -7.23 -4.98 12.05
C GLN A 97 -6.33 -5.18 13.28
N ASN A 98 -6.65 -6.22 14.06
CA ASN A 98 -6.15 -6.41 15.43
C ASN A 98 -4.93 -7.33 15.58
N ALA A 99 -4.58 -8.13 14.58
CA ALA A 99 -3.59 -9.19 14.72
C ALA A 99 -2.73 -9.34 13.47
N LEU A 100 -1.49 -9.78 13.65
CA LEU A 100 -0.57 -10.17 12.59
C LEU A 100 0.43 -11.18 13.15
N ILE A 101 0.64 -12.28 12.42
CA ILE A 101 1.68 -13.26 12.73
C ILE A 101 2.80 -13.11 11.69
N ALA A 102 4.04 -12.99 12.15
CA ALA A 102 5.23 -12.93 11.31
C ALA A 102 6.39 -13.72 11.94
N HIS A 103 7.33 -14.20 11.13
CA HIS A 103 8.50 -14.92 11.63
C HIS A 103 9.35 -14.01 12.51
N LYS A 104 9.98 -14.56 13.54
CA LYS A 104 11.00 -13.83 14.31
C LYS A 104 12.32 -13.89 13.53
N PRO A 105 12.88 -12.76 13.06
CA PRO A 105 14.14 -12.79 12.35
C PRO A 105 15.25 -13.42 13.21
N GLY A 106 16.18 -14.14 12.58
CA GLY A 106 17.23 -14.88 13.29
C GLY A 106 16.78 -16.15 14.02
N SER A 107 15.49 -16.52 13.96
CA SER A 107 14.99 -17.82 14.45
C SER A 107 14.41 -18.65 13.31
N ALA A 108 14.64 -19.96 13.35
CA ALA A 108 14.07 -20.90 12.38
C ALA A 108 12.63 -21.34 12.73
N ASN A 109 12.23 -21.24 14.00
CA ASN A 109 11.01 -21.86 14.52
C ASN A 109 10.13 -20.91 15.34
N THR A 110 10.53 -19.65 15.51
CA THR A 110 9.80 -18.70 16.34
C THR A 110 9.08 -17.68 15.49
N TYR A 111 7.87 -17.31 15.90
CA TYR A 111 7.03 -16.30 15.29
C TYR A 111 6.60 -15.29 16.34
N TYR A 112 6.43 -14.04 15.93
CA TYR A 112 5.72 -13.04 16.70
C TYR A 112 4.23 -13.09 16.37
N VAL A 113 3.40 -13.06 17.40
CA VAL A 113 1.97 -12.80 17.31
C VAL A 113 1.73 -11.39 17.85
N PHE A 114 1.60 -10.42 16.94
CA PHE A 114 1.28 -9.03 17.28
C PHE A 114 -0.23 -8.88 17.46
N THR A 115 -0.62 -8.16 18.50
CA THR A 115 -2.03 -7.87 18.79
C THR A 115 -2.23 -6.42 19.21
N THR A 116 -3.42 -5.87 18.92
CA THR A 116 -3.87 -4.58 19.48
C THR A 116 -5.35 -4.64 19.83
N ASP A 117 -5.71 -4.11 21.00
CA ASP A 117 -7.11 -3.87 21.38
C ASP A 117 -7.58 -2.45 20.98
N GLY A 118 -6.65 -1.61 20.54
CA GLY A 118 -6.82 -0.18 20.38
C GLY A 118 -6.21 0.59 21.55
N PRO A 119 -6.93 1.54 22.17
CA PRO A 119 -6.32 2.48 23.11
C PRO A 119 -6.05 1.93 24.51
N GLY A 120 -6.48 0.72 24.84
CA GLY A 120 -6.37 0.14 26.18
C GLY A 120 -4.96 -0.39 26.45
N TYR A 121 -4.69 -1.62 25.98
CA TYR A 121 -3.37 -2.22 26.03
C TYR A 121 -2.44 -1.63 24.96
N GLY A 122 -2.99 -1.23 23.81
CA GLY A 122 -2.19 -0.76 22.67
C GLY A 122 -1.68 -1.92 21.84
N LEU A 123 -0.57 -1.70 21.14
CA LEU A 123 0.15 -2.73 20.41
C LEU A 123 1.03 -3.53 21.36
N GLU A 124 0.86 -4.86 21.33
CA GLU A 124 1.64 -5.83 22.10
C GLU A 124 2.12 -6.98 21.18
N TYR A 125 3.06 -7.79 21.68
CA TYR A 125 3.43 -9.05 21.02
C TYR A 125 3.49 -10.22 22.00
N SER A 126 3.34 -11.42 21.45
CA SER A 126 3.65 -12.70 22.09
C SER A 126 4.56 -13.52 21.19
N GLU A 127 5.36 -14.43 21.77
CA GLU A 127 6.20 -15.35 20.98
C GLU A 127 5.56 -16.74 20.90
N LEU A 128 5.38 -17.21 19.67
CA LEU A 128 5.02 -18.58 19.30
C LEU A 128 6.30 -19.35 18.97
N ASP A 129 6.54 -20.46 19.65
CA ASP A 129 7.69 -21.35 19.38
C ASP A 129 7.21 -22.70 18.85
N MET A 130 7.53 -22.99 17.59
CA MET A 130 7.17 -24.23 16.88
C MET A 130 7.98 -25.45 17.32
N THR A 131 9.04 -25.30 18.12
CA THR A 131 9.76 -26.44 18.70
C THR A 131 8.98 -27.11 19.85
N LEU A 132 7.97 -26.43 20.40
CA LEU A 132 7.13 -26.92 21.47
C LEU A 132 6.04 -27.87 20.95
N ASN A 133 5.38 -28.57 21.88
CA ASN A 133 4.26 -29.47 21.61
C ASN A 133 4.49 -30.44 20.43
N ASN A 134 5.66 -31.09 20.40
CA ASN A 134 6.06 -32.04 19.35
C ASN A 134 5.95 -31.47 17.91
N GLY A 135 6.23 -30.17 17.73
CA GLY A 135 6.18 -29.51 16.41
C GLY A 135 4.84 -28.85 16.08
N ALA A 136 3.83 -28.96 16.95
CA ALA A 136 2.58 -28.22 16.81
C ALA A 136 2.71 -26.75 17.25
N GLY A 137 3.71 -26.45 18.11
CA GLY A 137 3.99 -25.12 18.64
C GLY A 137 3.10 -24.72 19.81
N ASP A 138 3.59 -23.79 20.63
CA ASP A 138 2.87 -23.18 21.75
C ASP A 138 3.28 -21.71 21.93
N ILE A 139 2.41 -20.91 22.57
CA ILE A 139 2.77 -19.56 23.02
C ILE A 139 3.67 -19.67 24.25
N THR A 140 4.85 -19.06 24.19
CA THR A 140 5.85 -19.13 25.25
C THR A 140 5.45 -18.28 26.47
N SER A 141 6.33 -18.18 27.48
CA SER A 141 6.15 -17.24 28.59
C SER A 141 6.30 -15.77 28.17
N VAL A 142 6.85 -15.49 26.98
CA VAL A 142 6.90 -14.14 26.40
C VAL A 142 5.55 -13.88 25.74
N LYS A 143 4.66 -13.22 26.47
CA LYS A 143 3.26 -13.03 26.10
C LYS A 143 2.75 -11.66 26.54
N ASN A 144 1.97 -11.01 25.67
CA ASN A 144 1.38 -9.69 25.91
C ASN A 144 2.44 -8.67 26.33
N ILE A 145 3.58 -8.65 25.63
CA ILE A 145 4.66 -7.71 25.88
C ILE A 145 4.31 -6.37 25.22
N PRO A 146 4.24 -5.27 25.97
CA PRO A 146 3.91 -3.95 25.43
C PRO A 146 4.93 -3.47 24.39
N VAL A 147 4.43 -2.87 23.30
CA VAL A 147 5.23 -2.22 22.26
C VAL A 147 4.90 -0.73 22.17
N TYR A 148 3.60 -0.38 22.06
CA TYR A 148 3.18 1.00 21.86
C TYR A 148 1.77 1.24 22.37
N THR A 149 1.57 2.28 23.18
CA THR A 149 0.25 2.67 23.70
C THR A 149 0.19 4.18 23.92
N PRO A 150 -0.96 4.83 23.63
CA PRO A 150 -2.19 4.26 23.06
C PRO A 150 -2.10 4.11 21.54
N ALA A 151 -2.58 2.98 21.02
CA ALA A 151 -2.57 2.65 19.59
C ALA A 151 -4.00 2.57 19.01
N MET A 152 -4.14 2.71 17.69
CA MET A 152 -5.38 2.36 17.00
C MET A 152 -5.50 0.85 16.79
N LYS A 153 -6.70 0.38 16.42
CA LYS A 153 -6.94 -1.03 16.02
C LYS A 153 -6.46 -1.30 14.58
N MET A 154 -5.25 -0.84 14.27
CA MET A 154 -4.68 -0.77 12.93
C MET A 154 -3.20 -1.10 13.01
N LEU A 155 -2.81 -2.17 12.32
CA LEU A 155 -1.40 -2.54 12.20
C LEU A 155 -1.14 -3.23 10.86
N THR A 156 0.06 -3.05 10.34
CA THR A 156 0.56 -3.76 9.18
C THR A 156 2.05 -4.02 9.36
N ALA A 157 2.61 -4.91 8.54
CA ALA A 157 4.04 -5.14 8.52
C ALA A 157 4.55 -5.15 7.08
N VAL A 158 5.75 -4.60 6.87
CA VAL A 158 6.36 -4.40 5.55
C VAL A 158 7.80 -4.86 5.61
N SER A 159 8.27 -5.61 4.61
CA SER A 159 9.66 -6.08 4.60
C SER A 159 10.65 -4.91 4.66
N HIS A 160 11.76 -5.15 5.36
CA HIS A 160 12.89 -4.24 5.42
C HIS A 160 13.74 -4.40 4.16
N ALA A 161 14.60 -3.42 3.87
CA ALA A 161 15.65 -3.55 2.86
C ALA A 161 16.64 -4.71 3.17
N THR A 162 16.69 -5.16 4.42
CA THR A 162 17.46 -6.34 4.86
C THR A 162 16.58 -7.57 4.73
N ALA A 163 17.04 -8.56 3.97
CA ALA A 163 16.30 -9.81 3.78
C ALA A 163 15.99 -10.49 5.12
N GLY A 164 14.71 -10.83 5.31
CA GLY A 164 14.22 -11.51 6.52
C GLY A 164 13.92 -10.59 7.70
N GLU A 165 14.20 -9.29 7.62
CA GLU A 165 13.78 -8.29 8.60
C GLU A 165 12.56 -7.51 8.09
N TYR A 166 11.85 -6.82 8.98
CA TYR A 166 10.66 -6.08 8.60
C TYR A 166 10.34 -4.93 9.55
N TRP A 167 9.53 -4.00 9.07
CA TRP A 167 8.91 -2.93 9.82
C TRP A 167 7.53 -3.37 10.31
N LEU A 168 7.25 -3.19 11.60
CA LEU A 168 5.91 -3.24 12.17
C LEU A 168 5.37 -1.80 12.29
N ILE A 169 4.23 -1.52 11.69
CA ILE A 169 3.69 -0.17 11.57
C ILE A 169 2.33 -0.11 12.26
N THR A 170 2.14 0.89 13.12
CA THR A 170 0.84 1.23 13.72
C THR A 170 0.62 2.75 13.71
N HIS A 171 -0.59 3.16 14.07
CA HIS A 171 -0.96 4.57 14.22
C HIS A 171 -1.41 4.84 15.66
N GLY A 172 -1.01 5.98 16.23
CA GLY A 172 -1.41 6.37 17.57
C GLY A 172 -2.89 6.73 17.67
N TYR A 173 -3.47 6.45 18.83
CA TYR A 173 -4.86 6.84 19.12
C TYR A 173 -4.92 8.25 19.70
N GLY A 174 -5.82 9.07 19.19
CA GLY A 174 -6.01 10.47 19.59
C GLY A 174 -4.92 11.42 19.07
N ASN A 175 -4.07 10.97 18.13
CA ASN A 175 -3.01 11.76 17.51
C ASN A 175 -2.86 11.37 16.02
N ASN A 176 -1.87 11.94 15.34
CA ASN A 176 -1.54 11.69 13.92
C ASN A 176 -0.15 11.04 13.76
N THR A 177 0.21 10.15 14.67
CA THR A 177 1.56 9.56 14.73
C THR A 177 1.58 8.17 14.14
N PHE A 178 2.38 7.97 13.09
CA PHE A 178 2.86 6.65 12.71
C PHE A 178 4.03 6.25 13.59
N ALA A 179 3.92 5.09 14.24
CA ALA A 179 5.01 4.47 14.98
C ALA A 179 5.48 3.22 14.24
N VAL A 180 6.74 3.23 13.79
CA VAL A 180 7.33 2.22 12.91
C VAL A 180 8.49 1.54 13.61
N PHE A 181 8.33 0.27 13.94
CA PHE A 181 9.28 -0.52 14.72
C PHE A 181 10.07 -1.47 13.84
N HIS A 182 11.40 -1.39 13.89
CA HIS A 182 12.24 -2.37 13.22
C HIS A 182 12.19 -3.70 13.96
N ILE A 183 11.90 -4.79 13.25
CA ILE A 183 11.96 -6.15 13.76
C ILE A 183 13.15 -6.86 13.11
N SER A 184 14.14 -7.18 13.95
CA SER A 184 15.43 -7.74 13.54
C SER A 184 15.74 -9.02 14.31
N ALA A 185 16.92 -9.61 14.08
CA ALA A 185 17.40 -10.74 14.89
C ALA A 185 17.56 -10.40 16.38
N SER A 186 17.64 -9.10 16.72
CA SER A 186 17.67 -8.63 18.11
C SER A 186 16.27 -8.52 18.74
N GLY A 187 15.21 -8.79 17.98
CA GLY A 187 13.81 -8.67 18.38
C GLY A 187 13.15 -7.36 17.94
N VAL A 188 12.08 -7.00 18.64
CA VAL A 188 11.31 -5.75 18.42
C VAL A 188 12.14 -4.56 18.92
N SER A 189 12.39 -3.56 18.07
CA SER A 189 13.09 -2.33 18.48
C SER A 189 12.34 -1.59 19.59
N ASN A 190 13.07 -1.09 20.59
CA ASN A 190 12.52 -0.21 21.64
C ASN A 190 12.45 1.27 21.22
N THR A 191 12.96 1.62 20.04
CA THR A 191 12.96 2.99 19.51
C THR A 191 12.31 2.97 18.13
N PRO A 192 11.03 3.39 18.01
CA PRO A 192 10.37 3.48 16.73
C PRO A 192 10.89 4.68 15.92
N VAL A 193 10.80 4.56 14.61
CA VAL A 193 10.82 5.71 13.70
C VAL A 193 9.44 6.36 13.78
N ILE A 194 9.42 7.66 14.08
CA ILE A 194 8.20 8.42 14.32
C ILE A 194 7.97 9.37 13.15
N SER A 195 6.77 9.34 12.57
CA SER A 195 6.31 10.30 11.56
C SER A 195 4.98 10.90 12.00
N THR A 196 4.88 12.23 12.11
CA THR A 196 3.68 12.94 12.58
C THR A 196 3.00 13.67 11.43
N LEU A 197 2.04 13.00 10.78
CA LEU A 197 1.40 13.45 9.54
C LEU A 197 0.08 12.71 9.34
N GLY A 198 -0.77 13.23 8.45
CA GLY A 198 -2.12 12.68 8.26
C GLY A 198 -3.11 13.13 9.35
N PRO A 199 -4.31 12.52 9.39
CA PRO A 199 -5.39 12.96 10.27
C PRO A 199 -5.14 12.57 11.73
N VAL A 200 -5.63 13.40 12.65
CA VAL A 200 -5.78 13.02 14.06
C VAL A 200 -7.02 12.16 14.20
N THR A 201 -6.84 10.91 14.65
CA THR A 201 -7.89 9.89 14.63
C THR A 201 -8.00 9.23 16.01
N GLY A 202 -9.20 8.80 16.40
CA GLY A 202 -9.44 8.24 17.74
C GLY A 202 -10.34 9.08 18.64
N ASN A 203 -11.46 9.58 18.11
CA ASN A 203 -12.54 10.11 18.94
C ASN A 203 -13.11 8.97 19.82
N PRO A 204 -13.43 9.18 21.10
CA PRO A 204 -14.11 8.17 21.94
C PRO A 204 -15.47 7.69 21.40
N ASN A 205 -16.11 8.44 20.50
CA ASN A 205 -17.32 8.01 19.79
C ASN A 205 -17.03 7.24 18.50
N ASP A 206 -15.81 7.34 17.97
CA ASP A 206 -15.36 6.50 16.87
C ASP A 206 -14.87 5.20 17.47
N ASN A 207 -15.23 4.08 16.87
CA ASN A 207 -14.92 2.75 17.37
C ASN A 207 -13.42 2.40 17.19
N ALA A 208 -12.48 3.35 17.38
CA ALA A 208 -11.03 3.25 17.22
C ALA A 208 -10.61 2.46 15.96
N GLY A 209 -11.41 2.57 14.90
CA GLY A 209 -11.38 1.69 13.74
C GLY A 209 -10.90 2.40 12.48
N GLY A 210 -10.28 1.63 11.61
CA GLY A 210 -9.78 2.02 10.30
C GLY A 210 -9.00 0.86 9.67
N TYR A 211 -8.54 1.03 8.44
CA TYR A 211 -7.62 0.09 7.79
C TYR A 211 -6.32 0.76 7.40
N LEU A 212 -5.21 0.09 7.68
CA LEU A 212 -3.88 0.47 7.23
C LEU A 212 -3.33 -0.68 6.40
N LYS A 213 -3.05 -0.44 5.12
CA LYS A 213 -2.41 -1.43 4.26
C LYS A 213 -1.19 -0.80 3.62
N ALA A 214 -0.16 -1.61 3.43
CA ALA A 214 0.97 -1.25 2.58
C ALA A 214 0.74 -1.73 1.15
N SER A 215 1.30 -1.02 0.18
CA SER A 215 1.31 -1.45 -1.22
C SER A 215 2.27 -2.64 -1.42
N PRO A 216 2.00 -3.54 -2.39
CA PRO A 216 2.86 -4.67 -2.72
C PRO A 216 4.32 -4.31 -3.04
N ASP A 217 4.56 -3.11 -3.58
CA ASP A 217 5.91 -2.59 -3.84
C ASP A 217 6.62 -2.04 -2.58
N CYS A 218 5.94 -2.04 -1.43
CA CYS A 218 6.40 -1.51 -0.15
C CYS A 218 6.70 -0.01 -0.13
N ARG A 219 6.12 0.79 -1.02
CA ARG A 219 6.43 2.23 -1.12
C ARG A 219 5.32 3.15 -0.70
N ARG A 220 4.13 2.60 -0.46
CA ARG A 220 2.97 3.37 -0.05
C ARG A 220 2.29 2.72 1.13
N LEU A 221 1.75 3.56 2.00
CA LEU A 221 0.74 3.17 2.96
C LEU A 221 -0.56 3.85 2.56
N ALA A 222 -1.67 3.14 2.62
CA ALA A 222 -3.00 3.72 2.51
C ALA A 222 -3.74 3.50 3.82
N MET A 223 -4.34 4.57 4.32
CA MET A 223 -5.09 4.60 5.57
C MET A 223 -6.50 5.11 5.32
N ILE A 224 -7.46 4.43 5.94
CA ILE A 224 -8.85 4.88 6.05
C ILE A 224 -9.21 4.93 7.51
N THR A 225 -9.90 5.99 7.91
CA THR A 225 -10.47 6.17 9.26
C THR A 225 -11.94 6.55 9.12
N ALA A 226 -12.58 7.09 10.17
CA ALA A 226 -13.95 7.59 10.08
C ALA A 226 -14.12 8.82 9.16
N ASN A 227 -13.00 9.43 8.73
CA ASN A 227 -13.01 10.57 7.81
C ASN A 227 -13.50 10.16 6.41
N PRO A 228 -14.09 11.09 5.62
CA PRO A 228 -14.54 10.82 4.25
C PRO A 228 -13.38 10.78 3.24
N THR A 229 -12.17 10.41 3.69
CA THR A 229 -10.93 10.41 2.93
C THR A 229 -10.24 9.05 3.00
N CYS A 230 -9.50 8.72 1.94
CA CYS A 230 -8.40 7.77 2.04
C CYS A 230 -7.10 8.56 1.98
N ASP A 231 -6.29 8.44 3.02
CA ASP A 231 -4.99 9.10 3.11
C ASP A 231 -3.90 8.15 2.63
N ILE A 232 -3.15 8.58 1.63
CA ILE A 232 -2.04 7.83 1.03
C ILE A 232 -0.75 8.49 1.47
N PHE A 233 0.23 7.68 1.85
CA PHE A 233 1.54 8.14 2.30
C PHE A 233 2.61 7.42 1.51
N ARG A 234 3.75 8.07 1.31
CA ARG A 234 4.98 7.39 0.89
C ARG A 234 5.63 6.72 2.09
N PHE A 235 6.26 5.58 1.84
CA PHE A 235 7.00 4.80 2.83
C PHE A 235 8.37 4.46 2.27
N ASP A 236 9.40 4.68 3.08
CA ASP A 236 10.76 4.26 2.76
C ASP A 236 11.07 2.95 3.50
N PRO A 237 11.13 1.79 2.79
CA PRO A 237 11.40 0.51 3.42
C PRO A 237 12.85 0.37 3.93
N ALA A 238 13.77 1.27 3.57
CA ALA A 238 15.14 1.27 4.09
C ALA A 238 15.25 1.99 5.44
N THR A 239 14.40 3.00 5.69
CA THR A 239 14.49 3.85 6.88
C THR A 239 13.28 3.76 7.80
N GLY A 240 12.15 3.22 7.33
CA GLY A 240 10.88 3.19 8.05
C GLY A 240 10.15 4.54 8.11
N VAL A 241 10.65 5.56 7.41
CA VAL A 241 10.03 6.90 7.40
C VAL A 241 8.75 6.89 6.56
N VAL A 242 7.69 7.49 7.11
CA VAL A 242 6.44 7.79 6.41
C VAL A 242 6.46 9.28 6.05
N PHE A 243 6.08 9.65 4.83
CA PHE A 243 6.15 11.03 4.35
C PHE A 243 5.19 11.32 3.18
N ASP A 244 5.14 12.58 2.73
CA ASP A 244 4.34 13.06 1.59
C ASP A 244 2.86 12.57 1.59
N PRO A 245 2.04 12.99 2.57
CA PRO A 245 0.64 12.60 2.63
C PRO A 245 -0.17 13.20 1.46
N ILE A 246 -1.04 12.37 0.87
CA ILE A 246 -2.05 12.74 -0.11
C ILE A 246 -3.42 12.32 0.43
N SER A 247 -4.27 13.28 0.76
CA SER A 247 -5.66 13.02 1.14
C SER A 247 -6.56 12.95 -0.09
N VAL A 248 -7.15 11.78 -0.33
CA VAL A 248 -8.08 11.53 -1.43
C VAL A 248 -9.51 11.64 -0.92
N PRO A 249 -10.33 12.60 -1.39
CA PRO A 249 -11.73 12.68 -1.02
C PRO A 249 -12.51 11.54 -1.70
N ILE A 250 -12.91 10.54 -0.92
CA ILE A 250 -13.58 9.34 -1.46
C ILE A 250 -15.09 9.33 -1.18
N GLY A 251 -15.54 10.10 -0.18
CA GLY A 251 -16.95 10.15 0.23
C GLY A 251 -17.19 9.54 1.60
N SER A 252 -18.45 9.51 2.03
CA SER A 252 -18.84 9.12 3.38
C SER A 252 -18.68 7.62 3.65
N ASN A 253 -18.34 7.31 4.90
CA ASN A 253 -18.24 5.97 5.50
C ASN A 253 -17.41 4.94 4.70
N PRO A 254 -16.14 5.25 4.39
CA PRO A 254 -15.22 4.25 3.89
C PRO A 254 -14.96 3.18 4.96
N PHE A 255 -14.98 1.91 4.55
CA PHE A 255 -14.83 0.79 5.46
C PHE A 255 -13.45 0.16 5.38
N SER A 256 -12.99 -0.25 4.19
CA SER A 256 -11.71 -0.94 3.99
C SER A 256 -11.08 -0.59 2.64
N LEU A 257 -9.83 -1.02 2.44
CA LEU A 257 -9.08 -0.80 1.21
C LEU A 257 -8.13 -1.96 0.89
N GLY A 258 -7.73 -2.07 -0.37
CA GLY A 258 -6.68 -2.97 -0.83
C GLY A 258 -6.02 -2.47 -2.11
N PHE A 259 -4.72 -2.71 -2.22
CA PHE A 259 -3.96 -2.37 -3.43
C PHE A 259 -4.11 -3.46 -4.50
N ALA A 260 -4.09 -3.04 -5.76
CA ALA A 260 -3.78 -3.96 -6.85
C ALA A 260 -2.32 -4.45 -6.74
N PRO A 261 -2.00 -5.65 -7.24
CA PRO A 261 -0.64 -6.20 -7.26
C PRO A 261 0.43 -5.25 -7.82
N ASP A 262 0.11 -4.49 -8.87
CA ASP A 262 1.04 -3.53 -9.48
C ASP A 262 1.24 -2.23 -8.69
N SER A 263 0.54 -2.07 -7.55
CA SER A 263 0.58 -0.88 -6.69
C SER A 263 0.08 0.43 -7.33
N LYS A 264 -0.50 0.39 -8.54
CA LYS A 264 -0.99 1.58 -9.28
C LYS A 264 -2.48 1.81 -9.10
N LEU A 265 -3.24 0.78 -8.78
CA LEU A 265 -4.67 0.90 -8.50
C LEU A 265 -4.97 0.60 -7.02
N LEU A 266 -5.97 1.29 -6.50
CA LEU A 266 -6.50 1.12 -5.15
C LEU A 266 -7.97 0.75 -5.22
N TYR A 267 -8.36 -0.29 -4.50
CA TYR A 267 -9.75 -0.67 -4.29
C TYR A 267 -10.20 -0.21 -2.92
N VAL A 268 -11.40 0.35 -2.84
CA VAL A 268 -11.97 0.86 -1.59
C VAL A 268 -13.42 0.41 -1.45
N TYR A 269 -13.77 -0.02 -0.25
CA TYR A 269 -15.12 -0.38 0.14
C TYR A 269 -15.80 0.82 0.79
N LEU A 270 -16.90 1.31 0.24
CA LEU A 270 -17.68 2.42 0.78
C LEU A 270 -19.11 1.98 1.07
N GLU A 271 -19.67 2.40 2.21
CA GLU A 271 -21.09 2.21 2.52
C GLU A 271 -21.82 3.56 2.37
N ASP A 272 -22.88 3.58 1.56
CA ASP A 272 -23.78 4.72 1.50
C ASP A 272 -24.81 4.65 2.63
N GLN A 273 -24.52 5.41 3.70
CA GLN A 273 -25.42 5.53 4.85
C GLN A 273 -26.68 6.38 4.58
N ASN A 274 -26.73 7.10 3.46
CA ASN A 274 -27.92 7.86 3.07
C ASN A 274 -28.92 7.02 2.28
N ASP A 275 -28.48 5.90 1.72
CA ASP A 275 -29.35 4.91 1.11
C ASP A 275 -30.06 4.10 2.23
N PRO A 276 -31.40 4.09 2.30
CA PRO A 276 -32.13 3.24 3.26
C PRO A 276 -31.80 1.75 3.15
N ALA A 277 -31.30 1.30 1.98
CA ALA A 277 -30.82 -0.06 1.77
C ALA A 277 -29.44 -0.29 2.38
N PHE A 278 -28.67 0.76 2.73
CA PHE A 278 -27.25 0.69 3.10
C PHE A 278 -26.44 -0.01 1.99
N THR A 279 -26.51 0.55 0.79
CA THR A 279 -25.78 0.03 -0.37
C THR A 279 -24.28 0.20 -0.14
N CYS A 280 -23.56 -0.84 -0.49
CA CYS A 280 -22.13 -1.00 -0.30
C CYS A 280 -21.47 -1.11 -1.67
N PHE A 281 -20.45 -0.29 -1.92
CA PHE A 281 -19.77 -0.19 -3.21
C PHE A 281 -18.31 -0.60 -3.11
N VAL A 282 -17.84 -1.32 -4.12
CA VAL A 282 -16.43 -1.52 -4.41
C VAL A 282 -16.05 -0.53 -5.50
N TYR A 283 -15.23 0.45 -5.14
CA TYR A 283 -14.68 1.44 -6.06
C TYR A 283 -13.22 1.16 -6.35
N GLN A 284 -12.79 1.45 -7.57
CA GLN A 284 -11.40 1.46 -8.00
C GLN A 284 -10.94 2.92 -8.21
N TYR A 285 -9.71 3.21 -7.80
CA TYR A 285 -9.06 4.52 -7.94
C TYR A 285 -7.68 4.34 -8.57
N ASN A 286 -7.32 5.26 -9.46
CA ASN A 286 -6.01 5.29 -10.11
C ASN A 286 -5.03 6.15 -9.31
N LEU A 287 -4.02 5.52 -8.71
CA LEU A 287 -3.00 6.19 -7.90
C LEU A 287 -1.98 6.96 -8.74
N VAL A 288 -1.87 6.70 -10.04
CA VAL A 288 -0.96 7.46 -10.93
C VAL A 288 -1.57 8.80 -11.39
N ALA A 289 -2.77 9.16 -10.91
CA ALA A 289 -3.37 10.46 -11.18
C ALA A 289 -2.71 11.63 -10.39
N GLY A 290 -1.71 11.33 -9.56
CA GLY A 290 -0.77 12.28 -8.94
C GLY A 290 -1.33 13.13 -7.78
N THR A 291 -2.51 13.72 -7.92
CA THR A 291 -3.11 14.61 -6.91
C THR A 291 -4.30 13.94 -6.21
N GLY A 292 -4.59 14.34 -4.96
CA GLY A 292 -5.74 13.81 -4.22
C GLY A 292 -7.07 13.95 -4.99
N GLN A 293 -7.30 15.10 -5.64
CA GLN A 293 -8.49 15.31 -6.47
C GLN A 293 -8.44 14.52 -7.78
N GLY A 294 -7.28 14.39 -8.41
CA GLY A 294 -7.09 13.57 -9.61
C GLY A 294 -7.41 12.09 -9.35
N ILE A 295 -6.90 11.57 -8.23
CA ILE A 295 -7.20 10.20 -7.77
C ILE A 295 -8.71 10.07 -7.50
N ALA A 296 -9.32 11.02 -6.77
CA ALA A 296 -10.77 10.98 -6.51
C ALA A 296 -11.62 11.01 -7.80
N ASN A 297 -11.24 11.82 -8.78
CA ASN A 297 -11.92 11.92 -10.07
C ASN A 297 -11.76 10.66 -10.94
N SER A 298 -10.76 9.82 -10.67
CA SER A 298 -10.54 8.57 -11.38
C SER A 298 -11.44 7.42 -10.92
N ARG A 299 -12.30 7.67 -9.92
CA ARG A 299 -13.18 6.66 -9.31
C ARG A 299 -14.04 5.93 -10.35
N VAL A 300 -14.00 4.61 -10.30
CA VAL A 300 -14.88 3.73 -11.08
C VAL A 300 -15.58 2.75 -10.15
N GLU A 301 -16.90 2.62 -10.27
CA GLU A 301 -17.66 1.56 -9.59
C GLU A 301 -17.36 0.21 -10.26
N ILE A 302 -16.95 -0.76 -9.45
CA ILE A 302 -16.65 -2.13 -9.90
C ILE A 302 -17.80 -3.07 -9.59
N ALA A 303 -18.36 -2.93 -8.38
CA ALA A 303 -19.47 -3.75 -7.91
C ALA A 303 -20.23 -3.02 -6.82
N SER A 304 -21.47 -3.45 -6.58
CA SER A 304 -22.29 -3.02 -5.47
C SER A 304 -23.07 -4.19 -4.86
N THR A 305 -23.38 -4.09 -3.57
CA THR A 305 -24.15 -5.07 -2.80
C THR A 305 -24.92 -4.33 -1.69
N ILE A 306 -25.80 -5.03 -0.98
CA ILE A 306 -26.66 -4.44 0.06
C ILE A 306 -26.21 -4.96 1.44
N LYS A 307 -26.02 -4.05 2.41
CA LYS A 307 -25.71 -4.38 3.83
C LYS A 307 -24.56 -5.36 4.01
N SER A 308 -23.55 -5.26 3.16
CA SER A 308 -22.44 -6.19 3.21
C SER A 308 -21.16 -5.40 3.07
N ILE A 309 -20.40 -5.31 4.17
CA ILE A 309 -19.06 -4.74 4.25
C ILE A 309 -18.01 -5.86 4.22
N GLY A 310 -16.79 -5.54 3.83
CA GLY A 310 -15.75 -6.52 3.54
C GLY A 310 -14.34 -5.95 3.58
N ASP A 311 -13.36 -6.81 3.34
CA ASP A 311 -11.94 -6.46 3.21
C ASP A 311 -11.37 -7.06 1.93
N PHE A 312 -10.24 -6.49 1.50
CA PHE A 312 -9.50 -6.90 0.32
C PHE A 312 -8.20 -7.60 0.72
N LYS A 313 -7.88 -8.68 0.01
CA LYS A 313 -6.60 -9.36 0.16
C LYS A 313 -6.16 -10.00 -1.16
N THR A 314 -4.91 -9.75 -1.53
CA THR A 314 -4.29 -10.39 -2.70
C THR A 314 -3.98 -11.86 -2.41
N GLY A 315 -4.47 -12.75 -3.27
CA GLY A 315 -4.10 -14.16 -3.31
C GLY A 315 -2.76 -14.38 -4.02
N ARG A 316 -2.13 -15.52 -3.77
CA ARG A 316 -0.88 -15.91 -4.44
C ARG A 316 -1.04 -16.06 -5.96
N ASP A 317 -2.28 -16.29 -6.42
CA ASP A 317 -2.63 -16.35 -7.84
C ASP A 317 -2.73 -14.97 -8.51
N GLY A 318 -2.41 -13.89 -7.80
CA GLY A 318 -2.40 -12.52 -8.31
C GLY A 318 -3.78 -11.86 -8.34
N LYS A 319 -4.85 -12.55 -7.93
CA LYS A 319 -6.19 -11.96 -7.83
C LYS A 319 -6.36 -11.24 -6.50
N VAL A 320 -7.28 -10.27 -6.46
CA VAL A 320 -7.70 -9.64 -5.20
C VAL A 320 -9.03 -10.24 -4.77
N TYR A 321 -9.06 -10.87 -3.60
CA TYR A 321 -10.27 -11.44 -3.03
C TYR A 321 -10.96 -10.44 -2.11
N VAL A 322 -12.29 -10.49 -2.11
CA VAL A 322 -13.14 -9.59 -1.32
C VAL A 322 -14.03 -10.43 -0.41
N SER A 323 -13.93 -10.17 0.90
CA SER A 323 -14.86 -10.77 1.87
C SER A 323 -16.17 -10.00 1.91
N HIS A 324 -17.22 -10.63 2.43
CA HIS A 324 -18.52 -10.00 2.57
C HIS A 324 -19.15 -10.46 3.88
N ALA A 325 -19.71 -9.52 4.64
CA ALA A 325 -20.42 -9.82 5.88
C ALA A 325 -21.40 -10.99 5.72
N SER A 326 -21.18 -12.05 6.50
CA SER A 326 -22.04 -13.23 6.55
C SER A 326 -22.24 -13.96 5.22
N SER A 327 -21.29 -13.84 4.28
CA SER A 327 -21.38 -14.47 2.96
C SER A 327 -20.79 -15.88 2.91
N LYS A 328 -21.44 -16.77 2.13
CA LYS A 328 -20.93 -18.10 1.77
C LYS A 328 -19.93 -18.09 0.63
N TYR A 329 -19.60 -16.93 0.09
CA TYR A 329 -18.65 -16.76 -0.98
C TYR A 329 -17.61 -15.68 -0.64
N LEU A 330 -16.37 -15.89 -1.10
CA LEU A 330 -15.49 -14.77 -1.43
C LEU A 330 -15.76 -14.36 -2.87
N SER A 331 -15.79 -13.05 -3.08
CA SER A 331 -15.70 -12.49 -4.43
C SER A 331 -14.23 -12.40 -4.84
N ALA A 332 -13.96 -12.24 -6.14
CA ALA A 332 -12.62 -12.00 -6.66
C ALA A 332 -12.63 -10.93 -7.76
N ILE A 333 -11.63 -10.08 -7.74
CA ILE A 333 -11.23 -9.24 -8.86
C ILE A 333 -10.19 -10.05 -9.64
N GLY A 334 -10.58 -10.57 -10.81
CA GLY A 334 -9.79 -11.52 -11.59
C GLY A 334 -8.58 -10.92 -12.31
N SER A 335 -8.59 -9.61 -12.58
CA SER A 335 -7.50 -8.89 -13.25
C SER A 335 -7.30 -7.53 -12.55
N PRO A 336 -6.78 -7.52 -11.32
CA PRO A 336 -6.79 -6.34 -10.45
C PRO A 336 -5.97 -5.15 -10.94
N ASP A 337 -5.04 -5.35 -11.87
CA ASP A 337 -4.27 -4.26 -12.48
C ASP A 337 -4.99 -3.62 -13.69
N SER A 338 -6.12 -4.21 -14.12
CA SER A 338 -6.91 -3.69 -15.25
C SER A 338 -7.91 -2.62 -14.78
N PRO A 339 -8.04 -1.48 -15.49
CA PRO A 339 -8.95 -0.41 -15.09
C PRO A 339 -10.43 -0.75 -15.37
N GLY A 340 -11.30 -0.29 -14.48
CA GLY A 340 -12.75 -0.40 -14.55
C GLY A 340 -13.23 -1.84 -14.68
N ILE A 341 -14.26 -2.05 -15.50
CA ILE A 341 -14.89 -3.36 -15.71
C ILE A 341 -13.93 -4.44 -16.24
N ALA A 342 -12.80 -4.03 -16.84
CA ALA A 342 -11.77 -4.96 -17.31
C ALA A 342 -11.07 -5.70 -16.16
N CYS A 343 -11.28 -5.27 -14.91
CA CYS A 343 -10.77 -6.00 -13.73
C CYS A 343 -11.49 -7.33 -13.47
N ASN A 344 -12.58 -7.61 -14.18
CA ASN A 344 -13.28 -8.91 -14.17
C ASN A 344 -13.70 -9.36 -12.76
N TYR A 345 -14.61 -8.59 -12.14
CA TYR A 345 -15.16 -8.91 -10.83
C TYR A 345 -16.13 -10.09 -10.88
N ASP A 346 -15.89 -11.09 -10.04
CA ASP A 346 -16.74 -12.26 -9.83
C ASP A 346 -17.24 -12.28 -8.38
N ALA A 347 -18.54 -12.09 -8.18
CA ALA A 347 -19.18 -12.04 -6.87
C ALA A 347 -19.25 -13.40 -6.13
N GLN A 348 -18.96 -14.51 -6.82
CA GLN A 348 -19.12 -15.87 -6.30
C GLN A 348 -17.89 -16.75 -6.60
N ALA A 349 -16.71 -16.13 -6.64
CA ALA A 349 -15.46 -16.76 -7.05
C ALA A 349 -15.07 -18.00 -6.22
N VAL A 350 -15.29 -17.99 -4.90
CA VAL A 350 -14.95 -19.12 -4.02
C VAL A 350 -16.08 -19.41 -3.04
N PHE A 351 -16.74 -20.56 -3.19
CA PHE A 351 -17.75 -21.04 -2.22
C PHE A 351 -17.08 -21.60 -0.97
N LEU A 352 -17.40 -21.05 0.22
CA LEU A 352 -16.75 -21.32 1.51
C LEU A 352 -17.24 -22.57 2.26
N GLY A 353 -18.17 -23.33 1.67
CA GLY A 353 -18.72 -24.53 2.29
C GLY A 353 -19.45 -24.22 3.62
N ALA A 354 -19.05 -24.92 4.67
CA ALA A 354 -19.66 -24.77 6.00
C ALA A 354 -19.32 -23.43 6.68
N GLY A 355 -18.15 -22.86 6.39
CA GLY A 355 -17.71 -21.58 6.92
C GLY A 355 -18.44 -20.40 6.28
N THR A 356 -18.27 -19.22 6.86
CA THR A 356 -18.86 -17.97 6.37
C THR A 356 -17.85 -16.84 6.54
N SER A 357 -17.71 -15.99 5.52
CA SER A 357 -16.89 -14.79 5.62
C SER A 357 -17.53 -13.73 6.50
N ALA A 358 -16.71 -12.79 6.98
CA ALA A 358 -17.14 -11.65 7.78
C ALA A 358 -16.53 -10.37 7.18
N TYR A 359 -16.21 -9.37 8.00
CA TYR A 359 -15.78 -8.06 7.53
C TYR A 359 -14.31 -7.99 7.13
N GLY A 360 -13.49 -8.96 7.54
CA GLY A 360 -12.04 -8.92 7.39
C GLY A 360 -11.45 -10.19 6.78
N LEU A 361 -10.24 -10.04 6.25
CA LEU A 361 -9.38 -11.12 5.77
C LEU A 361 -8.06 -11.13 6.58
N PRO A 362 -7.28 -12.24 6.53
CA PRO A 362 -6.08 -12.35 7.34
C PRO A 362 -5.05 -11.27 7.01
N ASN A 363 -4.55 -10.59 8.04
CA ASN A 363 -3.44 -9.65 7.91
C ASN A 363 -2.11 -10.40 7.85
N ASN A 364 -1.16 -9.92 7.06
CA ASN A 364 0.14 -10.57 6.89
C ASN A 364 1.25 -9.54 6.67
N LEU A 365 2.50 -9.98 6.85
CA LEU A 365 3.68 -9.27 6.39
C LEU A 365 3.63 -9.09 4.87
N VAL A 366 3.72 -7.84 4.41
CA VAL A 366 3.86 -7.49 3.00
C VAL A 366 5.32 -7.67 2.60
N SER A 367 5.55 -8.58 1.66
CA SER A 367 6.88 -8.84 1.10
C SER A 367 7.11 -7.97 -0.12
N CYS A 368 8.21 -7.23 -0.13
CA CYS A 368 8.56 -6.37 -1.24
C CYS A 368 9.00 -7.25 -2.40
N TYR A 369 8.22 -7.25 -3.48
CA TYR A 369 8.63 -7.93 -4.70
C TYR A 369 9.80 -7.16 -5.31
N SER A 370 11.00 -7.75 -5.24
CA SER A 370 12.14 -7.25 -5.99
C SER A 370 11.94 -7.60 -7.46
N GLU A 371 11.24 -6.76 -8.23
CA GLU A 371 11.76 -6.55 -9.57
C GLU A 371 13.13 -5.90 -9.38
N SER A 372 14.15 -6.48 -10.02
CA SER A 372 15.52 -5.96 -10.00
C SER A 372 15.58 -4.62 -10.72
N GLY A 373 15.07 -3.60 -10.04
CA GLY A 373 15.24 -2.20 -10.31
C GLY A 373 15.89 -1.55 -9.09
N PRO A 374 16.40 -0.32 -9.22
CA PRO A 374 16.98 0.39 -8.08
C PRO A 374 16.04 0.34 -6.86
N LEU A 375 16.60 0.34 -5.65
CA LEU A 375 15.86 0.40 -4.38
C LEU A 375 14.86 1.58 -4.30
N PHE A 376 14.96 2.50 -5.26
CA PHE A 376 13.94 3.45 -5.70
C PHE A 376 13.87 3.44 -7.25
N PRO A 377 12.79 2.95 -7.89
CA PRO A 377 12.28 3.76 -8.98
C PRO A 377 11.81 5.08 -8.39
N PRO A 378 12.39 6.22 -8.78
CA PRO A 378 11.72 7.49 -8.57
C PRO A 378 10.26 7.40 -9.03
N PRO A 379 9.30 8.00 -8.30
CA PRO A 379 7.93 8.15 -8.76
C PRO A 379 7.82 8.46 -10.25
N ASP A 380 6.78 7.93 -10.91
CA ASP A 380 6.48 8.20 -12.33
C ASP A 380 6.39 9.73 -12.65
N ASP A 381 6.30 10.58 -11.63
CA ASP A 381 6.18 12.05 -11.70
C ASP A 381 7.44 12.83 -11.20
N CYS A 382 8.58 12.18 -10.97
CA CYS A 382 9.77 12.90 -10.52
C CYS A 382 10.41 13.72 -11.63
N PHE A 383 10.59 15.03 -11.39
CA PHE A 383 11.28 15.96 -12.29
C PHE A 383 12.59 15.42 -12.89
N GLU A 384 13.31 14.64 -12.09
CA GLU A 384 14.59 14.06 -12.45
C GLU A 384 14.49 12.97 -13.54
N GLN A 385 13.31 12.39 -13.73
CA GLN A 385 13.04 11.27 -14.64
C GLN A 385 12.22 11.65 -15.87
N VAL A 386 11.57 12.81 -15.85
CA VAL A 386 10.77 13.29 -16.97
C VAL A 386 11.70 13.72 -18.11
N PRO A 387 11.53 13.17 -19.33
CA PRO A 387 12.21 13.67 -20.53
C PRO A 387 11.90 15.15 -20.78
N ASN A 388 12.89 15.96 -21.17
CA ASN A 388 12.70 17.42 -21.31
C ASN A 388 11.59 17.81 -22.30
N ASP A 389 11.37 17.01 -23.33
CA ASP A 389 10.33 17.17 -24.36
C ASP A 389 8.91 16.84 -23.85
N SER A 390 8.81 16.17 -22.69
CA SER A 390 7.56 15.88 -21.99
C SER A 390 7.18 16.99 -21.00
N ILE A 391 8.12 17.88 -20.64
CA ILE A 391 7.88 18.99 -19.71
C ILE A 391 7.09 20.10 -20.41
N PHE A 392 7.60 20.62 -21.53
CA PHE A 392 6.95 21.67 -22.33
C PHE A 392 6.70 21.23 -23.77
N PRO A 393 5.69 21.78 -24.47
CA PRO A 393 5.63 21.69 -25.91
C PRO A 393 6.89 22.28 -26.56
N ASN A 394 7.33 21.69 -27.66
CA ASN A 394 8.46 22.18 -28.46
C ASN A 394 8.07 23.32 -29.43
N ILE A 395 6.77 23.62 -29.55
CA ILE A 395 6.20 24.66 -30.40
C ILE A 395 4.90 25.18 -29.77
N PHE A 396 4.66 26.49 -29.84
CA PHE A 396 3.36 27.08 -29.50
C PHE A 396 3.10 28.32 -30.37
N THR A 397 1.82 28.65 -30.56
CA THR A 397 1.32 29.64 -31.52
C THR A 397 0.48 30.68 -30.80
N PRO A 398 1.08 31.73 -30.22
CA PRO A 398 0.38 32.78 -29.48
C PRO A 398 -0.33 33.73 -30.45
N ASN A 399 -1.39 33.26 -31.10
CA ASN A 399 -2.15 33.95 -32.15
C ASN A 399 -3.59 34.32 -31.71
N GLY A 400 -4.01 33.88 -30.52
CA GLY A 400 -5.31 34.16 -29.93
C GLY A 400 -6.46 33.29 -30.45
N ASP A 401 -6.18 32.17 -31.11
CA ASP A 401 -7.20 31.26 -31.65
C ASP A 401 -7.74 30.24 -30.61
N GLY A 402 -7.18 30.25 -29.40
CA GLY A 402 -7.53 29.34 -28.30
C GLY A 402 -6.75 28.02 -28.34
N ILE A 403 -5.86 27.81 -29.31
CA ILE A 403 -5.12 26.57 -29.53
C ILE A 403 -3.61 26.83 -29.40
N ASN A 404 -2.99 26.25 -28.37
CA ASN A 404 -1.55 26.39 -28.09
C ASN A 404 -1.07 27.86 -27.99
N ASP A 405 -1.91 28.76 -27.46
CA ASP A 405 -1.54 30.17 -27.27
C ASP A 405 -0.50 30.40 -26.17
N TYR A 406 -0.31 29.40 -25.30
CA TYR A 406 0.52 29.52 -24.10
C TYR A 406 1.58 28.42 -24.08
N LEU A 407 2.79 28.78 -23.70
CA LEU A 407 3.76 27.80 -23.22
C LEU A 407 3.38 27.39 -21.80
N THR A 408 2.81 26.19 -21.66
CA THR A 408 2.42 25.57 -20.38
C THR A 408 2.97 24.15 -20.26
N PRO A 409 3.30 23.66 -19.06
CA PRO A 409 3.76 22.28 -18.88
C PRO A 409 2.68 21.26 -19.27
N ARG A 410 3.09 20.13 -19.86
CA ARG A 410 2.17 19.05 -20.25
C ARG A 410 1.87 18.07 -19.13
N ILE A 411 2.65 18.11 -18.06
CA ILE A 411 2.55 17.21 -16.91
C ILE A 411 2.79 17.98 -15.60
N ASN A 412 2.49 17.34 -14.47
CA ASN A 412 2.99 17.82 -13.18
C ASN A 412 4.48 17.50 -13.06
N ILE A 413 5.29 18.50 -12.69
CA ILE A 413 6.74 18.42 -12.71
C ILE A 413 7.35 18.09 -11.33
N GLY A 414 6.55 17.94 -10.27
CA GLY A 414 7.02 17.41 -8.99
C GLY A 414 8.06 18.28 -8.27
N LEU A 415 7.94 19.61 -8.35
CA LEU A 415 8.87 20.57 -7.73
C LEU A 415 8.16 21.48 -6.72
N ASN A 416 8.89 21.87 -5.67
CA ASN A 416 8.58 22.97 -4.76
C ASN A 416 9.50 24.17 -5.05
N ASP A 417 9.16 25.37 -4.57
CA ASP A 417 9.98 26.59 -4.71
C ASP A 417 10.46 26.87 -6.14
N ILE A 418 9.54 26.73 -7.10
CA ILE A 418 9.87 26.69 -8.52
C ILE A 418 10.29 28.06 -9.01
N GLU A 419 11.29 28.08 -9.88
CA GLU A 419 11.70 29.21 -10.68
C GLU A 419 11.78 28.80 -12.15
N VAL A 420 11.15 29.62 -12.98
CA VAL A 420 11.06 29.44 -14.44
C VAL A 420 11.71 30.64 -15.08
N LEU A 421 12.59 30.40 -16.05
CA LEU A 421 13.31 31.43 -16.79
C LEU A 421 13.21 31.14 -18.28
N ILE A 422 12.95 32.17 -19.10
CA ILE A 422 12.96 32.04 -20.55
C ILE A 422 13.91 33.07 -21.14
N TYR A 423 14.73 32.64 -22.09
CA TYR A 423 15.75 33.43 -22.76
C TYR A 423 15.54 33.43 -24.28
N ASP A 424 15.87 34.54 -24.92
CA ASP A 424 15.98 34.59 -26.37
C ASP A 424 17.30 33.97 -26.87
N ARG A 425 17.48 33.92 -28.19
CA ARG A 425 18.67 33.36 -28.85
C ARG A 425 19.98 34.08 -28.51
N TRP A 426 19.91 35.27 -27.93
CA TRP A 426 21.06 36.09 -27.54
C TRP A 426 21.39 35.95 -26.04
N GLY A 427 20.63 35.12 -25.31
CA GLY A 427 20.78 34.94 -23.87
C GLY A 427 20.17 36.06 -23.04
N ARG A 428 19.34 36.94 -23.64
CA ARG A 428 18.57 37.93 -22.89
C ARG A 428 17.34 37.24 -22.29
N LYS A 429 17.15 37.39 -20.98
CA LYS A 429 15.97 36.88 -20.28
C LYS A 429 14.74 37.65 -20.76
N VAL A 430 13.74 36.95 -21.24
CA VAL A 430 12.48 37.51 -21.73
C VAL A 430 11.30 37.18 -20.80
N HIS A 431 11.39 36.16 -19.95
CA HIS A 431 10.34 35.85 -18.99
C HIS A 431 10.90 35.23 -17.70
N THR A 432 10.17 35.42 -16.61
CA THR A 432 10.45 34.76 -15.33
C THR A 432 9.14 34.49 -14.59
N GLY A 433 9.06 33.35 -13.88
CA GLY A 433 7.89 32.98 -13.08
C GLY A 433 8.28 32.11 -11.89
N ASN A 434 7.40 32.04 -10.89
CA ASN A 434 7.61 31.31 -9.64
C ASN A 434 6.51 30.27 -9.33
N ASN A 435 5.79 29.80 -10.35
CA ASN A 435 4.69 28.85 -10.22
C ASN A 435 4.75 27.79 -11.35
N VAL A 436 4.23 26.58 -11.08
CA VAL A 436 4.03 25.47 -12.04
C VAL A 436 3.14 25.88 -13.21
N SER A 437 2.14 26.72 -12.95
CA SER A 437 1.22 27.22 -13.95
C SER A 437 1.88 28.33 -14.78
N ILE A 438 2.79 27.93 -15.67
CA ILE A 438 3.42 28.84 -16.61
C ILE A 438 2.42 29.11 -17.71
N TYR A 439 2.03 30.38 -17.84
CA TYR A 439 1.24 30.89 -18.94
C TYR A 439 2.08 31.97 -19.62
N TRP A 440 3.08 31.55 -20.39
CA TRP A 440 3.86 32.50 -21.16
C TRP A 440 3.24 32.71 -22.55
N GLU A 441 2.77 33.93 -22.77
CA GLU A 441 2.07 34.39 -23.99
C GLU A 441 3.04 34.97 -25.05
N ALA A 442 4.34 34.66 -24.95
CA ALA A 442 5.37 35.19 -25.83
C ALA A 442 5.48 36.74 -25.78
N PHE A 443 5.39 37.32 -24.58
CA PHE A 443 5.77 38.71 -24.30
C PHE A 443 7.07 38.74 -23.49
N ASP A 444 7.93 39.71 -23.77
CA ASP A 444 9.10 39.94 -22.93
C ASP A 444 8.73 40.67 -21.62
N MET A 445 9.75 40.94 -20.79
CA MET A 445 9.55 41.60 -19.50
C MET A 445 9.16 43.08 -19.62
N GLU A 446 9.25 43.67 -20.82
CA GLU A 446 8.81 45.04 -21.12
C GLU A 446 7.34 45.07 -21.58
N GLY A 447 6.73 43.90 -21.80
CA GLY A 447 5.37 43.74 -22.30
C GLY A 447 5.30 43.77 -23.84
N ASP A 448 6.45 43.73 -24.52
CA ASP A 448 6.52 43.70 -25.97
C ASP A 448 6.47 42.26 -26.48
N ALA A 449 5.80 42.09 -27.61
CA ALA A 449 5.61 40.79 -28.22
C ALA A 449 6.97 40.27 -28.76
N VAL A 450 7.42 39.09 -28.33
CA VAL A 450 8.72 38.55 -28.79
C VAL A 450 8.65 38.05 -30.23
N THR A 451 9.76 38.11 -30.98
CA THR A 451 9.79 37.70 -32.40
C THR A 451 9.66 36.19 -32.60
N ASP A 452 9.26 35.74 -33.78
CA ASP A 452 9.34 34.32 -34.15
C ASP A 452 10.76 33.76 -34.00
N GLY A 453 10.86 32.54 -33.50
CA GLY A 453 12.13 31.85 -33.36
C GLY A 453 12.24 30.97 -32.12
N VAL A 454 13.47 30.59 -31.82
CA VAL A 454 13.80 29.67 -30.72
C VAL A 454 14.06 30.43 -29.44
N TYR A 455 13.42 29.98 -28.37
CA TYR A 455 13.59 30.45 -27.00
C TYR A 455 14.02 29.30 -26.11
N TYR A 456 14.88 29.58 -25.14
CA TYR A 456 15.39 28.59 -24.19
C TYR A 456 14.69 28.76 -22.86
N TRP A 457 14.14 27.68 -22.32
CA TRP A 457 13.54 27.67 -20.99
C TRP A 457 14.46 26.96 -20.00
N ILE A 458 14.44 27.41 -18.75
CA ILE A 458 15.05 26.76 -17.59
C ILE A 458 13.97 26.67 -16.52
N VAL A 459 13.81 25.49 -15.93
CA VAL A 459 12.96 25.27 -14.75
C VAL A 459 13.81 24.65 -13.66
N ARG A 460 13.75 25.22 -12.47
CA ARG A 460 14.45 24.71 -11.29
C ARG A 460 13.62 24.85 -10.03
N GLY A 461 13.90 24.03 -9.04
CA GLY A 461 13.19 24.04 -7.77
C GLY A 461 13.76 23.01 -6.80
N THR A 462 13.10 22.86 -5.66
CA THR A 462 13.37 21.80 -4.70
C THR A 462 12.60 20.55 -5.11
N SER A 463 13.29 19.43 -5.30
CA SER A 463 12.67 18.16 -5.69
C SER A 463 11.68 17.68 -4.62
N GLN A 464 10.43 17.38 -5.00
CA GLN A 464 9.48 16.67 -4.14
C GLN A 464 9.90 15.20 -3.95
N CYS A 465 10.72 14.67 -4.85
CA CYS A 465 11.18 13.29 -4.81
C CYS A 465 12.44 13.07 -3.98
N SER A 466 13.26 14.11 -3.83
CA SER A 466 14.53 14.12 -3.09
C SER A 466 14.56 15.34 -2.17
N PRO A 467 13.86 15.33 -1.00
CA PRO A 467 13.71 16.51 -0.16
C PRO A 467 15.04 17.18 0.18
N GLY A 468 15.13 18.49 -0.05
CA GLY A 468 16.35 19.29 0.14
C GLY A 468 17.31 19.33 -1.07
N SER A 469 17.07 18.54 -2.11
CA SER A 469 17.84 18.60 -3.36
C SER A 469 17.27 19.66 -4.29
N ARG A 470 18.11 20.62 -4.71
CA ARG A 470 17.79 21.52 -5.82
C ARG A 470 18.05 20.81 -7.14
N VAL A 471 17.08 20.89 -8.04
CA VAL A 471 17.13 20.29 -9.37
C VAL A 471 16.80 21.33 -10.44
N GLU A 472 17.41 21.17 -11.61
CA GLU A 472 17.28 22.08 -12.75
C GLU A 472 17.18 21.27 -14.06
N ARG A 473 16.32 21.75 -14.97
CA ARG A 473 16.20 21.27 -16.35
C ARG A 473 16.11 22.47 -17.29
N HIS A 474 16.50 22.23 -18.54
CA HIS A 474 16.44 23.22 -19.59
C HIS A 474 16.06 22.57 -20.92
N GLY A 475 15.50 23.38 -21.81
CA GLY A 475 15.16 22.97 -23.16
C GLY A 475 14.88 24.18 -24.03
N PHE A 476 14.22 23.95 -25.16
CA PHE A 476 13.86 25.02 -26.08
C PHE A 476 12.41 24.88 -26.53
N VAL A 477 11.88 25.99 -27.03
CA VAL A 477 10.56 26.10 -27.65
C VAL A 477 10.65 26.99 -28.87
N HIS A 478 9.90 26.67 -29.93
CA HIS A 478 9.69 27.54 -31.07
C HIS A 478 8.43 28.38 -30.87
N VAL A 479 8.58 29.70 -30.92
CA VAL A 479 7.47 30.64 -31.04
C VAL A 479 7.22 30.88 -32.53
N ILE A 480 5.97 30.68 -32.96
CA ILE A 480 5.51 30.99 -34.32
C ILE A 480 4.23 31.80 -34.21
N ARG A 481 4.22 33.01 -34.76
CA ARG A 481 3.01 33.84 -34.86
C ARG A 481 2.39 33.86 -36.24
#